data_AF-A0A2G2WJT7-F1
#
_entry.id   AF-A0A2G2WJT7-F1
#
_cell.length_a   1.000
_cell.length_b   1.000
_cell.length_c   1.000
_cell.angle_alpha   90.00
_cell.angle_beta   90.00
_cell.angle_gamma   90.00
#
_symmetry.space_group_name_H-M   'P 1'
#
loop_
_entity.id
_entity.type
_entity.pdbx_description
1 polymer ?
#
loop_
_entity_poly.entity_id
_entity_poly.type
_entity_poly.pdbx_seq_one_letter_code
_entity_poly.pdbx_strand_id
1 'polypeptide(L)'
;MALEFDELGRSFLIIKEQVQKTRLRGLDAQKANIFAGKVVACILCTSFGPKGMYKMFQSPNGNVTIINNGAHILEQMDVDNQIAKLMIEWSVSQDYEIEGYEIAFRIAVEHLERIANKFEFGVNEFERLIQTCMTTLSSRIMNRYRRSMTEITVKAILAVADLENPIRNNSVVDGADSVEIFCVINVETAVDKHLRVEQFAIRAFADALDFIPIALVENSGLQLIETLSAVKSQQIKKNNPFCGIDCNNAGINDMCDQNIFETLTVKQQQILLATQVVKMILKIDIISPSEY
;
A
#
# COMPACT_ATOMS: atom_id res chain seq x y z
N MET A 1 -48.38 0.77 -1.32
CA MET A 1 -49.20 -0.17 -0.53
C MET A 1 -50.27 -0.72 -1.46
N ALA A 2 -50.31 -2.02 -1.68
CA ALA A 2 -51.31 -2.67 -2.52
C ALA A 2 -52.08 -3.68 -1.65
N LEU A 3 -53.41 -3.69 -1.81
CA LEU A 3 -54.30 -4.61 -1.11
C LEU A 3 -54.58 -5.75 -2.09
N GLU A 4 -54.09 -6.95 -1.76
CA GLU A 4 -54.20 -8.15 -2.58
C GLU A 4 -55.04 -9.19 -1.85
N PHE A 5 -55.56 -10.17 -2.60
CA PHE A 5 -56.43 -11.21 -2.07
C PHE A 5 -55.83 -12.58 -2.40
N ASP A 6 -55.85 -13.50 -1.44
CA ASP A 6 -55.43 -14.88 -1.68
C ASP A 6 -56.50 -15.66 -2.47
N GLU A 7 -56.18 -16.91 -2.85
CA GLU A 7 -57.10 -17.80 -3.56
C GLU A 7 -58.39 -18.12 -2.76
N LEU A 8 -58.43 -17.77 -1.47
CA LEU A 8 -59.57 -17.94 -0.55
C LEU A 8 -60.29 -16.61 -0.25
N GLY A 9 -59.93 -15.51 -0.94
CA GLY A 9 -60.56 -14.20 -0.81
C GLY A 9 -60.19 -13.41 0.46
N ARG A 10 -59.15 -13.82 1.19
CA ARG A 10 -58.67 -13.09 2.37
C ARG A 10 -57.75 -11.95 1.93
N SER A 11 -58.03 -10.75 2.41
CA SER A 11 -57.18 -9.60 2.13
C SER A 11 -55.88 -9.68 2.93
N PHE A 12 -54.76 -9.46 2.25
CA PHE A 12 -53.47 -9.20 2.89
C PHE A 12 -52.85 -7.93 2.33
N LEU A 13 -52.12 -7.24 3.19
CA LEU A 13 -51.51 -5.96 2.87
C LEU A 13 -50.08 -6.20 2.38
N ILE A 14 -49.81 -5.92 1.10
CA ILE A 14 -48.42 -5.87 0.62
C ILE A 14 -47.86 -4.49 0.98
N ILE A 15 -47.14 -4.47 2.10
CA ILE A 15 -46.26 -3.36 2.45
C ILE A 15 -45.01 -3.54 1.61
N LYS A 16 -44.95 -2.86 0.46
CA LYS A 16 -43.66 -2.64 -0.21
C LYS A 16 -42.89 -1.72 0.73
N GLU A 17 -42.00 -2.29 1.53
CA GLU A 17 -41.15 -1.55 2.44
C GLU A 17 -40.20 -0.71 1.57
N GLN A 18 -40.69 0.45 1.12
CA GLN A 18 -39.88 1.48 0.51
C GLN A 18 -39.12 2.17 1.64
N VAL A 19 -38.22 1.43 2.31
CA VAL A 19 -36.99 2.12 2.70
C VAL A 19 -36.43 2.58 1.36
N GLN A 20 -36.46 3.89 1.12
CA GLN A 20 -35.74 4.50 0.02
C GLN A 20 -34.26 4.23 0.27
N LYS A 21 -33.85 3.02 -0.06
CA LYS A 21 -32.48 2.58 -0.15
C LYS A 21 -31.99 3.31 -1.41
N THR A 22 -31.57 4.55 -1.21
CA THR A 22 -31.24 5.50 -2.28
C THR A 22 -30.01 5.00 -3.00
N ARG A 23 -30.21 4.52 -4.23
CA ARG A 23 -29.13 4.13 -5.13
C ARG A 23 -28.29 5.36 -5.44
N LEU A 24 -27.02 5.34 -5.04
CA LEU A 24 -26.07 6.38 -5.41
C LEU A 24 -25.64 6.14 -6.86
N ARG A 25 -25.54 7.21 -7.65
CA ARG A 25 -25.17 7.16 -9.07
C ARG A 25 -24.19 8.27 -9.42
N GLY A 26 -23.40 8.03 -10.46
CA GLY A 26 -22.47 8.99 -11.04
C GLY A 26 -21.47 9.52 -10.02
N LEU A 27 -21.34 10.84 -9.96
CA LEU A 27 -20.34 11.53 -9.14
C LEU A 27 -20.50 11.25 -7.63
N ASP A 28 -21.71 11.10 -7.13
CA ASP A 28 -21.93 10.86 -5.70
C ASP A 28 -21.51 9.45 -5.27
N ALA A 29 -21.71 8.46 -6.15
CA ALA A 29 -21.19 7.11 -5.95
C ALA A 29 -19.65 7.11 -5.94
N GLN A 30 -19.03 7.79 -6.91
CA GLN A 30 -17.56 7.90 -6.97
C GLN A 30 -16.99 8.59 -5.74
N LYS A 31 -17.58 9.70 -5.27
CA LYS A 31 -17.15 10.39 -4.05
C LYS A 31 -17.29 9.49 -2.82
N ALA A 32 -18.39 8.75 -2.70
CA ALA A 32 -18.59 7.81 -1.60
C ALA A 32 -17.54 6.69 -1.62
N ASN A 33 -17.21 6.17 -2.80
CA ASN A 33 -16.19 5.14 -2.99
C ASN A 33 -14.80 5.63 -2.61
N ILE A 34 -14.42 6.83 -3.07
CA ILE A 34 -13.13 7.46 -2.73
C ILE A 34 -13.06 7.72 -1.22
N PHE A 35 -14.15 8.20 -0.62
CA PHE A 35 -14.20 8.45 0.82
C PHE A 35 -14.01 7.16 1.62
N ALA A 36 -14.69 6.07 1.24
CA ALA A 36 -14.53 4.77 1.90
C ALA A 36 -13.07 4.29 1.82
N GLY A 37 -12.44 4.36 0.64
CA GLY A 37 -11.04 3.98 0.49
C GLY A 37 -10.09 4.87 1.31
N LYS A 38 -10.36 6.18 1.36
CA LYS A 38 -9.59 7.11 2.18
C LYS A 38 -9.68 6.79 3.67
N VAL A 39 -10.86 6.42 4.17
CA VAL A 39 -11.03 6.02 5.59
C VAL A 39 -10.19 4.79 5.90
N VAL A 40 -10.24 3.76 5.05
CA VAL A 40 -9.42 2.55 5.22
C VAL A 40 -7.93 2.88 5.20
N ALA A 41 -7.48 3.68 4.23
CA ALA A 41 -6.10 4.11 4.13
C ALA A 41 -5.64 4.94 5.36
N CYS A 42 -6.46 5.86 5.86
CA CYS A 42 -6.16 6.65 7.06
C CYS A 42 -6.10 5.78 8.32
N ILE A 43 -6.90 4.72 8.41
CA ILE A 43 -6.77 3.75 9.50
C ILE A 43 -5.38 3.10 9.39
N LEU A 44 -5.00 2.57 8.23
CA LEU A 44 -3.72 1.87 8.07
C LEU A 44 -2.48 2.76 8.18
N CYS A 45 -2.53 4.03 7.75
CA CYS A 45 -1.35 4.89 7.62
C CYS A 45 -0.61 5.07 8.96
N THR A 46 -1.33 5.18 10.07
CA THR A 46 -0.75 5.33 11.41
C THR A 46 0.04 4.10 11.89
N SER A 47 -0.10 2.96 11.21
CA SER A 47 0.62 1.72 11.50
C SER A 47 1.83 1.49 10.59
N PHE A 48 2.09 2.38 9.63
CA PHE A 48 3.17 2.26 8.65
C PHE A 48 4.56 2.58 9.22
N GLY A 49 5.57 1.84 8.74
CA GLY A 49 6.97 2.02 9.12
C GLY A 49 7.36 1.42 10.48
N PRO A 50 8.66 1.45 10.82
CA PRO A 50 9.18 0.83 12.05
C PRO A 50 8.67 1.52 13.32
N LYS A 51 8.30 2.79 13.21
CA LYS A 51 7.66 3.58 14.25
C LYS A 51 6.13 3.62 14.09
N GLY A 52 5.52 2.75 13.30
CA GLY A 52 4.06 2.64 13.23
C GLY A 52 3.41 2.22 14.56
N MET A 53 2.18 2.67 14.78
CA MET A 53 1.37 2.33 15.95
C MET A 53 0.64 1.00 15.79
N TYR A 54 0.43 0.30 16.91
CA TYR A 54 -0.43 -0.88 16.96
C TYR A 54 -1.89 -0.45 17.11
N LYS A 55 -2.79 -1.29 16.60
CA LYS A 55 -4.23 -1.16 16.74
C LYS A 55 -4.75 -2.21 17.71
N MET A 56 -5.60 -1.79 18.63
CA MET A 56 -6.31 -2.66 19.54
C MET A 56 -7.71 -2.89 18.98
N PHE A 57 -8.05 -4.15 18.75
CA PHE A 57 -9.37 -4.60 18.33
C PHE A 57 -10.01 -5.37 19.48
N GLN A 58 -11.31 -5.13 19.69
CA GLN A 58 -12.12 -5.93 20.59
C GLN A 58 -13.20 -6.63 19.77
N SER A 59 -13.15 -7.96 19.76
CA SER A 59 -14.19 -8.80 19.18
C SER A 59 -15.49 -8.67 19.98
N PRO A 60 -16.68 -8.90 19.36
CA PRO A 60 -17.95 -9.00 20.08
C PRO A 60 -17.93 -10.00 21.24
N ASN A 61 -17.07 -11.02 21.17
CA ASN A 61 -16.91 -12.03 22.23
C ASN A 61 -16.05 -11.55 23.41
N GLY A 62 -15.59 -10.29 23.39
CA GLY A 62 -14.74 -9.70 24.42
C GLY A 62 -13.24 -9.96 24.25
N ASN A 63 -12.82 -10.74 23.25
CA ASN A 63 -11.41 -10.99 22.96
C ASN A 63 -10.72 -9.72 22.46
N VAL A 64 -9.58 -9.37 23.06
CA VAL A 64 -8.78 -8.20 22.68
C VAL A 64 -7.54 -8.66 21.91
N THR A 65 -7.35 -8.12 20.71
CA THR A 65 -6.20 -8.40 19.85
C THR A 65 -5.46 -7.11 19.56
N ILE A 66 -4.14 -7.11 19.71
CA ILE A 66 -3.28 -5.95 19.40
C ILE A 66 -2.42 -6.30 18.19
N ILE A 67 -2.56 -5.55 17.09
CA ILE A 67 -1.95 -5.86 15.80
C ILE A 67 -1.37 -4.63 15.12
N ASN A 68 -0.29 -4.83 14.36
CA ASN A 68 0.35 -3.79 13.53
C ASN A 68 0.49 -4.22 12.06
N ASN A 69 0.13 -5.46 11.72
CA ASN A 69 0.12 -5.93 10.34
C ASN A 69 -1.16 -5.43 9.62
N GLY A 70 -0.99 -4.66 8.55
CA GLY A 70 -2.09 -4.08 7.79
C GLY A 70 -3.10 -5.11 7.26
N ALA A 71 -2.65 -6.27 6.78
CA ALA A 71 -3.55 -7.32 6.28
C ALA A 71 -4.43 -7.90 7.40
N HIS A 72 -3.83 -8.22 8.55
CA HIS A 72 -4.61 -8.69 9.70
C HIS A 72 -5.49 -7.60 10.32
N ILE A 73 -5.07 -6.33 10.26
CA ILE A 73 -5.90 -5.20 10.66
C ILE A 73 -7.18 -5.19 9.82
N LEU A 74 -7.03 -5.33 8.50
CA LEU A 74 -8.12 -5.38 7.56
C LEU A 74 -9.04 -6.60 7.76
N GLU A 75 -8.50 -7.78 8.02
CA GLU A 75 -9.27 -9.00 8.29
C GLU A 75 -10.13 -8.91 9.57
N GLN A 76 -9.67 -8.16 10.57
CA GLN A 76 -10.39 -7.98 11.84
C GLN A 76 -11.39 -6.83 11.81
N MET A 77 -11.37 -5.99 10.76
CA MET A 77 -12.30 -4.88 10.63
C MET A 77 -13.66 -5.37 10.11
N ASP A 78 -14.71 -5.11 10.88
CA ASP A 78 -16.09 -5.30 10.41
C ASP A 78 -16.47 -4.10 9.52
N VAL A 79 -16.48 -4.30 8.21
CA VAL A 79 -16.73 -3.23 7.24
C VAL A 79 -17.91 -3.56 6.35
N ASP A 80 -18.94 -2.72 6.36
CA ASP A 80 -20.12 -2.88 5.50
C ASP A 80 -19.88 -2.40 4.07
N ASN A 81 -19.00 -1.41 3.89
CA ASN A 81 -18.79 -0.78 2.61
C ASN A 81 -18.11 -1.73 1.61
N GLN A 82 -18.74 -1.96 0.46
CA GLN A 82 -18.24 -2.87 -0.57
C GLN A 82 -16.87 -2.48 -1.12
N ILE A 83 -16.56 -1.19 -1.23
CA ILE A 83 -15.23 -0.73 -1.67
C ILE A 83 -14.16 -1.11 -0.67
N ALA A 84 -14.46 -0.97 0.62
CA ALA A 84 -13.54 -1.39 1.66
C ALA A 84 -13.36 -2.91 1.63
N LYS A 85 -14.42 -3.71 1.45
CA LYS A 85 -14.30 -5.17 1.23
C LYS A 85 -13.43 -5.50 0.02
N LEU A 86 -13.62 -4.80 -1.11
CA LEU A 86 -12.76 -4.95 -2.29
C LEU A 86 -11.30 -4.64 -1.95
N MET A 87 -11.00 -3.60 -1.17
CA MET A 87 -9.63 -3.33 -0.73
C MET A 87 -9.02 -4.43 0.15
N ILE A 88 -9.85 -5.20 0.87
CA ILE A 88 -9.42 -6.31 1.75
C ILE A 88 -9.19 -7.59 0.94
N GLU A 89 -10.12 -7.94 0.05
CA GLU A 89 -10.18 -9.25 -0.60
C GLU A 89 -9.24 -9.42 -1.81
N TRP A 90 -8.62 -8.34 -2.27
CA TRP A 90 -8.27 -8.30 -3.68
C TRP A 90 -7.09 -9.17 -4.13
N SER A 91 -7.46 -10.08 -5.04
CA SER A 91 -6.64 -10.85 -5.97
C SER A 91 -6.92 -10.39 -7.41
N VAL A 92 -5.89 -10.44 -8.24
CA VAL A 92 -5.68 -9.80 -9.57
C VAL A 92 -6.78 -10.01 -10.64
N SER A 93 -6.91 -8.98 -11.49
CA SER A 93 -7.20 -8.94 -12.97
C SER A 93 -8.49 -8.25 -13.44
N GLN A 94 -8.32 -7.15 -14.20
CA GLN A 94 -9.03 -6.84 -15.46
C GLN A 94 -8.43 -5.57 -16.12
N ASP A 95 -8.25 -5.63 -17.44
CA ASP A 95 -7.68 -4.54 -18.26
C ASP A 95 -8.64 -3.36 -18.41
N TYR A 96 -8.18 -2.19 -17.97
CA TYR A 96 -8.80 -0.90 -18.31
C TYR A 96 -7.75 0.19 -18.33
N GLU A 97 -7.72 0.90 -19.44
CA GLU A 97 -6.71 1.87 -19.75
C GLU A 97 -7.13 3.23 -19.19
N ILE A 98 -6.54 3.63 -18.06
CA ILE A 98 -6.37 5.05 -17.77
C ILE A 98 -4.94 5.37 -18.18
N GLU A 99 -4.76 5.90 -19.38
CA GLU A 99 -3.47 6.01 -20.08
C GLU A 99 -2.42 6.77 -19.26
N GLY A 100 -2.80 7.87 -18.59
CA GLY A 100 -1.88 8.64 -17.76
C GLY A 100 -1.36 7.90 -16.51
N TYR A 101 -2.19 7.08 -15.86
CA TYR A 101 -1.74 6.26 -14.73
C TYR A 101 -0.80 5.14 -15.18
N GLU A 102 -1.06 4.54 -16.34
CA GLU A 102 -0.16 3.53 -16.94
C GLU A 102 1.21 4.13 -17.32
N ILE A 103 1.21 5.34 -17.88
CA ILE A 103 2.46 6.04 -18.19
C ILE A 103 3.25 6.30 -16.90
N ALA A 104 2.61 6.84 -15.86
CA ALA A 104 3.26 7.13 -14.59
C ALA A 104 3.77 5.86 -13.89
N PHE A 105 2.97 4.80 -13.88
CA PHE A 105 3.35 3.48 -13.40
C PHE A 105 4.58 2.94 -14.13
N ARG A 106 4.56 2.96 -15.47
CA ARG A 106 5.67 2.47 -16.29
C ARG A 106 6.95 3.24 -16.02
N ILE A 107 6.88 4.57 -15.92
CA ILE A 107 8.02 5.42 -15.57
C ILE A 107 8.55 5.04 -14.19
N ALA A 108 7.69 4.94 -13.19
CA ALA A 108 8.10 4.55 -11.84
C ALA A 108 8.81 3.19 -11.86
N VAL A 109 8.23 2.16 -12.47
CA VAL A 109 8.79 0.81 -12.56
C VAL A 109 10.11 0.76 -13.33
N GLU A 110 10.22 1.47 -14.45
CA GLU A 110 11.47 1.57 -15.22
C GLU A 110 12.61 2.16 -14.36
N HIS A 111 12.30 3.22 -13.60
CA HIS A 111 13.26 3.83 -12.69
C HIS A 111 13.61 2.91 -11.51
N LEU A 112 12.66 2.13 -10.99
CA LEU A 112 12.90 1.09 -9.97
C LEU A 112 13.88 0.03 -10.48
N GLU A 113 13.66 -0.49 -11.68
CA GLU A 113 14.53 -1.52 -12.27
C GLU A 113 15.94 -0.99 -12.52
N ARG A 114 16.08 0.28 -12.90
CA ARG A 114 17.37 0.91 -13.16
C ARG A 114 18.24 1.07 -11.92
N ILE A 115 17.63 1.27 -10.74
CA ILE A 115 18.36 1.44 -9.47
C ILE A 115 18.48 0.13 -8.69
N ALA A 116 17.82 -0.93 -9.14
CA ALA A 116 17.84 -2.21 -8.46
C ALA A 116 19.19 -2.90 -8.57
N ASN A 117 19.66 -3.44 -7.45
CA ASN A 117 20.89 -4.19 -7.35
C ASN A 117 20.58 -5.68 -7.28
N LYS A 118 21.27 -6.50 -8.06
CA LYS A 118 21.17 -7.97 -7.95
C LYS A 118 21.97 -8.44 -6.75
N PHE A 119 21.31 -9.12 -5.82
CA PHE A 119 21.99 -9.77 -4.71
C PHE A 119 22.28 -11.22 -5.09
N GLU A 120 23.56 -11.55 -5.27
CA GLU A 120 23.95 -12.96 -5.37
C GLU A 120 23.79 -13.61 -4.00
N PHE A 121 22.90 -14.60 -3.90
CA PHE A 121 22.66 -15.34 -2.68
C PHE A 121 23.50 -16.63 -2.72
N GLY A 122 24.68 -16.57 -2.13
CA GLY A 122 25.49 -17.77 -1.91
C GLY A 122 24.98 -18.59 -0.73
N VAL A 123 25.11 -19.92 -0.79
CA VAL A 123 24.81 -20.85 0.32
C VAL A 123 25.61 -20.54 1.59
N ASN A 124 26.66 -19.70 1.50
CA ASN A 124 27.50 -19.29 2.63
C ASN A 124 27.39 -17.80 3.00
N GLU A 125 26.58 -17.01 2.28
CA GLU A 125 26.51 -15.55 2.43
C GLU A 125 25.14 -15.11 2.97
N PHE A 126 24.81 -15.62 4.17
CA PHE A 126 23.50 -15.38 4.80
C PHE A 126 23.32 -13.96 5.33
N GLU A 127 24.40 -13.20 5.52
CA GLU A 127 24.32 -11.87 6.13
C GLU A 127 23.42 -10.95 5.32
N ARG A 128 23.49 -10.99 3.98
CA ARG A 128 22.63 -10.16 3.11
C ARG A 128 21.16 -10.53 3.22
N LEU A 129 20.84 -11.83 3.25
CA LEU A 129 19.47 -12.31 3.49
C LEU A 129 18.95 -11.84 4.86
N ILE A 130 19.81 -11.93 5.88
CA ILE A 130 19.50 -11.41 7.20
C ILE A 130 19.22 -9.91 7.12
N GLN A 131 20.06 -9.10 6.46
CA GLN A 131 19.84 -7.65 6.33
C GLN A 131 18.53 -7.31 5.61
N THR A 132 18.19 -8.00 4.52
CA THR A 132 16.91 -7.79 3.84
C THR A 132 15.71 -8.14 4.74
N CYS A 133 15.73 -9.30 5.40
CA CYS A 133 14.67 -9.71 6.33
C CYS A 133 14.59 -8.83 7.58
N MET A 134 15.72 -8.27 8.00
CA MET A 134 15.83 -7.36 9.13
C MET A 134 15.00 -6.09 8.90
N THR A 135 14.92 -5.57 7.67
CA THR A 135 14.02 -4.47 7.32
C THR A 135 12.55 -4.87 7.44
N THR A 136 12.18 -6.06 6.95
CA THR A 136 10.79 -6.54 7.04
C THR A 136 10.33 -6.78 8.48
N LEU A 137 11.24 -7.22 9.35
CA LEU A 137 10.96 -7.51 10.75
C LEU A 137 11.15 -6.31 11.69
N SER A 138 11.41 -5.11 11.17
CA SER A 138 11.53 -3.91 12.01
C SER A 138 10.15 -3.36 12.40
N SER A 139 9.56 -3.91 13.46
CA SER A 139 8.41 -3.32 14.16
C SER A 139 8.83 -2.79 15.54
N ARG A 140 8.03 -1.91 16.15
CA ARG A 140 8.36 -1.34 17.47
C ARG A 140 8.62 -2.41 18.54
N ILE A 141 7.88 -3.54 18.53
CA ILE A 141 8.07 -4.62 19.50
C ILE A 141 9.30 -5.47 19.15
N MET A 142 9.50 -5.78 17.87
CA MET A 142 10.56 -6.67 17.41
C MET A 142 11.95 -6.02 17.41
N ASN A 143 12.03 -4.69 17.47
CA ASN A 143 13.29 -3.96 17.32
C ASN A 143 14.39 -4.42 18.30
N ARG A 144 14.02 -4.84 19.51
CA ARG A 144 14.98 -5.33 20.53
C ARG A 144 15.64 -6.66 20.17
N TYR A 145 14.91 -7.56 19.50
CA TYR A 145 15.37 -8.92 19.18
C TYR A 145 15.47 -9.16 17.67
N ARG A 146 15.48 -8.07 16.89
CA ARG A 146 15.37 -8.07 15.43
C ARG A 146 16.37 -9.03 14.80
N ARG A 147 17.65 -8.93 15.18
CA ARG A 147 18.73 -9.77 14.62
C ARG A 147 18.55 -11.24 14.94
N SER A 148 18.41 -11.59 16.22
CA SER A 148 18.25 -12.98 16.65
C SER A 148 17.02 -13.65 16.04
N MET A 149 15.87 -12.95 16.02
CA MET A 149 14.65 -13.47 15.39
C MET A 149 14.80 -13.63 13.88
N THR A 150 15.46 -12.69 13.22
CA THR A 150 15.71 -12.78 11.77
C THR A 150 16.62 -13.97 11.45
N GLU A 151 17.71 -14.15 12.21
CA GLU A 151 18.62 -15.27 12.02
C GLU A 151 17.90 -16.62 12.18
N ILE A 152 17.05 -16.75 13.19
CA ILE A 152 16.23 -17.97 13.39
C ILE A 152 15.27 -18.17 12.21
N THR A 153 14.59 -17.11 11.78
CA THR A 153 13.61 -17.17 10.66
C THR A 153 14.28 -17.56 9.35
N VAL A 154 15.40 -16.91 9.01
CA VAL A 154 16.16 -17.21 7.79
C VAL A 154 16.66 -18.65 7.81
N LYS A 155 17.25 -19.11 8.93
CA LYS A 155 17.69 -20.51 9.08
C LYS A 155 16.52 -21.50 8.93
N ALA A 156 15.37 -21.20 9.52
CA ALA A 156 14.19 -22.06 9.43
C ALA A 156 13.64 -22.14 7.99
N ILE A 157 13.56 -21.00 7.28
CA ILE A 157 13.12 -20.96 5.88
C ILE A 157 14.12 -21.72 5.00
N LEU A 158 15.42 -21.48 5.15
CA LEU A 158 16.45 -22.16 4.36
C LEU A 158 16.51 -23.67 4.61
N ALA A 159 16.14 -24.14 5.80
CA ALA A 159 16.05 -25.57 6.09
C ALA A 159 14.93 -26.27 5.32
N VAL A 160 13.90 -25.53 4.90
CA VAL A 160 12.74 -26.05 4.16
C VAL A 160 12.79 -25.64 2.67
N ALA A 161 13.51 -24.56 2.35
CA ALA A 161 13.59 -24.03 1.01
C ALA A 161 14.32 -25.01 0.08
N ASP A 162 13.70 -25.28 -1.06
CA ASP A 162 14.31 -26.01 -2.16
C ASP A 162 15.35 -25.11 -2.85
N LEU A 163 16.62 -25.24 -2.44
CA LEU A 163 17.74 -24.48 -3.00
C LEU A 163 18.10 -24.92 -4.43
N GLU A 164 17.57 -26.07 -4.91
CA GLU A 164 17.76 -26.52 -6.29
C GLU A 164 16.86 -25.76 -7.27
N ASN A 165 15.78 -25.15 -6.76
CA ASN A 165 14.97 -24.19 -7.51
C ASN A 165 15.56 -22.77 -7.37
N PRO A 166 16.10 -22.17 -8.45
CA PRO A 166 16.68 -20.85 -8.37
C PRO A 166 15.63 -19.81 -7.96
N ILE A 167 16.00 -18.94 -7.02
CA ILE A 167 15.21 -17.78 -6.63
C ILE A 167 14.92 -16.97 -7.91
N ARG A 168 13.64 -16.87 -8.29
CA ARG A 168 13.21 -16.30 -9.58
C ARG A 168 13.66 -14.84 -9.78
N ASN A 169 13.80 -14.08 -8.70
CA ASN A 169 14.28 -12.70 -8.76
C ASN A 169 15.02 -12.35 -7.45
N ASN A 170 16.28 -11.95 -7.58
CA ASN A 170 17.17 -11.59 -6.48
C ASN A 170 17.51 -10.09 -6.44
N SER A 171 16.74 -9.28 -7.16
CA SER A 171 16.93 -7.83 -7.17
C SER A 171 16.35 -7.20 -5.91
N VAL A 172 17.15 -6.36 -5.28
CA VAL A 172 16.75 -5.54 -4.14
C VAL A 172 16.94 -4.07 -4.47
N VAL A 173 16.20 -3.24 -3.76
CA VAL A 173 16.31 -1.79 -3.78
C VAL A 173 16.48 -1.31 -2.34
N ASP A 174 16.91 -0.08 -2.18
CA ASP A 174 17.03 0.52 -0.85
C ASP A 174 15.66 0.85 -0.28
N GLY A 175 15.50 0.72 1.04
CA GLY A 175 14.23 0.95 1.73
C GLY A 175 14.11 2.36 2.30
N ALA A 176 13.27 2.49 3.35
CA ALA A 176 13.02 3.76 4.06
C ALA A 176 12.61 4.91 3.13
N ASP A 177 11.74 4.57 2.18
CA ASP A 177 11.12 5.44 1.20
C ASP A 177 12.08 6.23 0.29
N SER A 178 13.37 5.85 0.22
CA SER A 178 14.34 6.47 -0.70
C SER A 178 13.88 6.32 -2.16
N VAL A 179 13.41 5.12 -2.46
CA VAL A 179 12.98 4.67 -3.77
C VAL A 179 11.68 5.33 -4.20
N GLU A 180 10.71 5.45 -3.30
CA GLU A 180 9.45 6.15 -3.53
C GLU A 180 9.69 7.62 -3.85
N ILE A 181 10.52 8.29 -3.06
CA ILE A 181 10.90 9.70 -3.30
C ILE A 181 11.60 9.83 -4.66
N PHE A 182 12.48 8.89 -4.99
CA PHE A 182 13.17 8.88 -6.27
C PHE A 182 12.17 8.71 -7.43
N CYS A 183 11.24 7.77 -7.33
CA CYS A 183 10.18 7.58 -8.32
C CYS A 183 9.32 8.84 -8.47
N VAL A 184 8.92 9.50 -7.37
CA VAL A 184 8.16 10.76 -7.41
C VAL A 184 8.90 11.82 -8.22
N ILE A 185 10.18 12.08 -7.93
CA ILE A 185 10.98 13.08 -8.67
C ILE A 185 11.03 12.75 -10.17
N ASN A 186 11.24 11.49 -10.53
CA ASN A 186 11.34 11.10 -11.94
C ASN A 186 9.98 11.14 -12.66
N VAL A 187 8.90 10.75 -11.99
CA VAL A 187 7.55 10.87 -12.53
C VAL A 187 7.18 12.35 -12.70
N GLU A 188 7.46 13.20 -11.70
CA GLU A 188 7.22 14.66 -11.77
C GLU A 188 8.00 15.32 -12.91
N THR A 189 9.27 14.99 -13.09
CA THR A 189 10.07 15.53 -14.21
C THR A 189 9.60 15.03 -15.58
N ALA A 190 8.93 13.87 -15.63
CA ALA A 190 8.32 13.37 -16.85
C ALA A 190 6.97 14.04 -17.17
N VAL A 191 6.27 14.60 -16.17
CA VAL A 191 5.00 15.33 -16.35
C VAL A 191 5.13 16.40 -17.44
N ASP A 192 6.22 17.18 -17.42
CA ASP A 192 6.45 18.28 -18.38
C ASP A 192 6.67 17.80 -19.83
N LYS A 193 6.97 16.52 -20.04
CA LYS A 193 7.13 15.92 -21.38
C LYS A 193 5.79 15.55 -22.01
N HIS A 194 4.70 15.57 -21.25
CA HIS A 194 3.36 15.21 -21.71
C HIS A 194 2.45 16.46 -21.77
N LEU A 195 1.90 16.75 -22.95
CA LEU A 195 1.19 18.02 -23.25
C LEU A 195 -0.34 17.96 -23.11
N ARG A 196 -0.90 16.82 -22.73
CA ARG A 196 -2.34 16.51 -22.85
C ARG A 196 -2.96 16.16 -21.49
N VAL A 197 -4.18 15.60 -21.49
CA VAL A 197 -4.98 15.27 -20.30
C VAL A 197 -4.24 14.32 -19.35
N GLU A 198 -3.34 13.50 -19.89
CA GLU A 198 -2.53 12.54 -19.15
C GLU A 198 -1.61 13.23 -18.15
N GLN A 199 -1.18 14.47 -18.41
CA GLN A 199 -0.33 15.25 -17.50
C GLN A 199 -0.95 15.37 -16.09
N PHE A 200 -2.27 15.57 -16.02
CA PHE A 200 -2.99 15.67 -14.74
C PHE A 200 -3.04 14.33 -14.01
N ALA A 201 -3.22 13.23 -14.73
CA ALA A 201 -3.24 11.88 -14.17
C ALA A 201 -1.85 11.46 -13.67
N ILE A 202 -0.80 11.77 -14.43
CA ILE A 202 0.60 11.50 -14.04
C ILE A 202 0.95 12.30 -12.79
N ARG A 203 0.56 13.57 -12.72
CA ARG A 203 0.79 14.41 -11.54
C ARG A 203 0.03 13.89 -10.31
N ALA A 204 -1.24 13.52 -10.47
CA ALA A 204 -2.02 12.95 -9.38
C ALA A 204 -1.42 11.62 -8.87
N PHE A 205 -0.82 10.82 -9.76
CA PHE A 205 -0.09 9.62 -9.37
C PHE A 205 1.18 9.94 -8.58
N ALA A 206 1.96 10.94 -9.00
CA ALA A 206 3.12 11.40 -8.24
C ALA A 206 2.73 11.90 -6.85
N ASP A 207 1.69 12.72 -6.75
CA ASP A 207 1.15 13.22 -5.47
C ASP A 207 0.70 12.05 -4.56
N ALA A 208 0.13 10.99 -5.14
CA ALA A 208 -0.28 9.80 -4.39
C ALA A 208 0.92 8.97 -3.91
N LEU A 209 1.98 8.83 -4.73
CA LEU A 209 3.22 8.17 -4.31
C LEU A 209 3.93 8.92 -3.19
N ASP A 210 3.89 10.26 -3.19
CA ASP A 210 4.50 11.11 -2.16
C ASP A 210 3.86 10.92 -0.77
N PHE A 211 2.63 10.39 -0.73
CA PHE A 211 1.93 10.10 0.52
C PHE A 211 2.61 9.01 1.37
N ILE A 212 3.36 8.09 0.75
CA ILE A 212 4.07 7.02 1.46
C ILE A 212 5.19 7.61 2.34
N PRO A 213 6.15 8.39 1.79
CA PRO A 213 7.13 9.14 2.56
C PRO A 213 6.52 10.05 3.64
N ILE A 214 5.40 10.73 3.32
CA ILE A 214 4.69 11.59 4.29
C ILE A 214 4.29 10.78 5.52
N ALA A 215 3.64 9.63 5.32
CA ALA A 215 3.20 8.77 6.42
C ALA A 215 4.39 8.26 7.26
N LEU A 216 5.52 7.90 6.63
CA LEU A 216 6.71 7.46 7.36
C LEU A 216 7.32 8.57 8.22
N VAL A 217 7.42 9.78 7.68
CA VAL A 217 7.93 10.97 8.37
C VAL A 217 7.06 11.33 9.57
N GLU A 218 5.74 11.38 9.38
CA GLU A 218 4.77 11.67 10.43
C GLU A 218 4.84 10.64 11.57
N ASN A 219 4.82 9.35 11.22
CA ASN A 219 4.92 8.26 12.22
C ASN A 219 6.27 8.25 12.94
N SER A 220 7.31 8.80 12.32
CA SER A 220 8.65 8.91 12.91
C SER A 220 8.80 10.10 13.85
N GLY A 221 7.82 11.02 13.86
CA GLY A 221 7.83 12.25 14.65
C GLY A 221 8.78 13.32 14.11
N LEU A 222 9.12 13.26 12.81
CA LEU A 222 10.00 14.22 12.15
C LEU A 222 9.19 15.38 11.55
N GLN A 223 9.85 16.51 11.29
CA GLN A 223 9.19 17.65 10.65
C GLN A 223 8.96 17.37 9.17
N LEU A 224 7.69 17.35 8.75
CA LEU A 224 7.26 16.92 7.43
C LEU A 224 7.93 17.71 6.29
N ILE A 225 7.74 19.03 6.30
CA ILE A 225 8.19 19.91 5.22
C ILE A 225 9.72 19.92 5.15
N GLU A 226 10.39 20.05 6.30
CA GLU A 226 11.85 20.11 6.36
C GLU A 226 12.49 18.81 5.87
N THR A 227 12.01 17.66 6.37
CA THR A 227 12.58 16.35 6.04
C THR A 227 12.39 16.02 4.56
N LEU A 228 11.16 16.10 4.05
CA LEU A 228 10.87 15.73 2.65
C LEU A 228 11.56 16.67 1.67
N SER A 229 11.55 17.98 1.93
CA SER A 229 12.24 18.96 1.08
C SER A 229 13.75 18.71 1.06
N ALA A 230 14.34 18.38 2.21
CA ALA A 230 15.76 18.09 2.31
C ALA A 230 16.12 16.77 1.60
N VAL A 231 15.33 15.69 1.74
CA VAL A 231 15.59 14.42 1.03
C VAL A 231 15.49 14.61 -0.47
N LYS A 232 14.40 15.22 -0.96
CA LYS A 232 14.22 15.50 -2.39
C LYS A 232 15.36 16.35 -2.94
N SER A 233 15.72 17.43 -2.23
CA SER A 233 16.83 18.30 -2.61
C SER A 233 18.17 17.55 -2.66
N GLN A 234 18.41 16.64 -1.72
CA GLN A 234 19.64 15.87 -1.65
C GLN A 234 19.72 14.84 -2.78
N GLN A 235 18.63 14.13 -3.07
CA GLN A 235 18.56 13.20 -4.19
C GLN A 235 18.82 13.92 -5.52
N ILE A 236 18.22 15.09 -5.74
CA ILE A 236 18.42 15.89 -6.96
C ILE A 236 19.86 16.40 -7.06
N LYS A 237 20.40 17.01 -6.00
CA LYS A 237 21.74 17.64 -6.01
C LYS A 237 22.87 16.62 -6.13
N LYS A 238 22.76 15.48 -5.43
CA LYS A 238 23.78 14.43 -5.42
C LYS A 238 23.55 13.38 -6.52
N ASN A 239 22.42 13.43 -7.21
CA ASN A 239 21.94 12.39 -8.12
C ASN A 239 22.02 10.98 -7.49
N ASN A 240 21.70 10.91 -6.19
CA ASN A 240 21.79 9.68 -5.40
C ASN A 240 20.39 9.19 -5.05
N PRO A 241 19.90 8.07 -5.63
CA PRO A 241 18.57 7.53 -5.35
C PRO A 241 18.45 6.86 -3.97
N PHE A 242 19.58 6.59 -3.32
CA PHE A 242 19.67 5.78 -2.08
C PHE A 242 19.46 6.60 -0.80
N CYS A 243 19.34 7.92 -0.94
CA CYS A 243 19.11 8.82 0.17
C CYS A 243 17.65 8.70 0.65
N GLY A 244 17.44 8.22 1.88
CA GLY A 244 16.12 7.95 2.46
C GLY A 244 15.90 8.58 3.84
N ILE A 245 14.77 8.23 4.45
CA ILE A 245 14.34 8.78 5.75
C ILE A 245 14.83 7.87 6.89
N ASP A 246 15.74 8.37 7.73
CA ASP A 246 16.19 7.64 8.92
C ASP A 246 15.21 7.86 10.08
N CYS A 247 14.39 6.84 10.31
CA CYS A 247 13.39 6.82 11.37
C CYS A 247 14.03 6.80 12.78
N ASN A 248 15.25 6.29 12.95
CA ASN A 248 15.86 6.08 14.27
C ASN A 248 16.72 7.26 14.73
N ASN A 249 17.61 7.75 13.85
CA ASN A 249 18.53 8.84 14.17
C ASN A 249 17.97 10.23 13.79
N ALA A 250 16.70 10.28 13.36
CA ALA A 250 15.96 11.51 13.06
C ALA A 250 16.67 12.40 12.03
N GLY A 251 16.72 11.92 10.79
CA GLY A 251 17.36 12.67 9.72
C GLY A 251 17.31 11.96 8.37
N ILE A 252 18.32 12.25 7.56
CA ILE A 252 18.43 11.80 6.18
C ILE A 252 19.77 11.11 6.04
N ASN A 253 19.75 9.85 5.62
CA ASN A 253 20.95 9.04 5.47
C ASN A 253 20.92 8.28 4.14
N ASP A 254 22.07 7.74 3.75
CA ASP A 254 22.14 6.75 2.68
C ASP A 254 21.67 5.40 3.22
N MET A 255 20.63 4.84 2.59
CA MET A 255 19.97 3.63 3.08
C MET A 255 20.79 2.36 2.78
N CYS A 256 21.65 2.41 1.76
CA CYS A 256 22.62 1.37 1.46
C CYS A 256 23.63 1.23 2.61
N ASP A 257 24.14 2.36 3.11
CA ASP A 257 25.08 2.39 4.26
C ASP A 257 24.42 1.86 5.56
N GLN A 258 23.10 2.08 5.71
CA GLN A 258 22.32 1.60 6.86
C GLN A 258 21.87 0.14 6.72
N ASN A 259 22.19 -0.53 5.60
CA ASN A 259 21.72 -1.88 5.27
C ASN A 259 20.20 -2.04 5.30
N ILE A 260 19.46 -1.00 4.88
CA ILE A 260 17.99 -1.04 4.82
C ILE A 260 17.60 -1.35 3.37
N PHE A 261 17.24 -2.61 3.13
CA PHE A 261 16.87 -3.10 1.80
C PHE A 261 15.44 -3.63 1.74
N GLU A 262 14.82 -3.53 0.57
CA GLU A 262 13.53 -4.11 0.22
C GLU A 262 13.62 -4.86 -1.11
N THR A 263 12.73 -5.85 -1.32
CA THR A 263 12.74 -6.64 -2.56
C THR A 263 12.07 -5.88 -3.69
N LEU A 264 12.72 -5.79 -4.86
CA LEU A 264 12.20 -5.08 -6.03
C LEU A 264 10.81 -5.58 -6.44
N THR A 265 10.64 -6.91 -6.51
CA THR A 265 9.38 -7.54 -6.95
C THR A 265 8.20 -7.14 -6.06
N VAL A 266 8.42 -7.03 -4.75
CA VAL A 266 7.37 -6.62 -3.80
C VAL A 266 6.97 -5.17 -4.08
N LYS A 267 7.94 -4.27 -4.30
CA LYS A 267 7.65 -2.86 -4.63
C LYS A 267 6.90 -2.71 -5.96
N GLN A 268 7.35 -3.40 -7.00
CA GLN A 268 6.67 -3.40 -8.30
C GLN A 268 5.23 -3.90 -8.18
N GLN A 269 5.02 -5.00 -7.45
CA GLN A 269 3.69 -5.56 -7.20
C GLN A 269 2.81 -4.62 -6.37
N GLN A 270 3.34 -3.96 -5.34
CA GLN A 270 2.60 -3.01 -4.52
C GLN A 270 2.02 -1.86 -5.37
N ILE A 271 2.85 -1.24 -6.21
CA ILE A 271 2.41 -0.12 -7.08
C ILE A 271 1.42 -0.63 -8.14
N LEU A 272 1.68 -1.80 -8.74
CA LEU A 272 0.81 -2.42 -9.74
C LEU A 272 -0.58 -2.71 -9.16
N LEU A 273 -0.65 -3.41 -8.03
CA LEU A 273 -1.90 -3.80 -7.39
C LEU A 273 -2.68 -2.57 -6.93
N ALA A 274 -2.01 -1.58 -6.33
CA ALA A 274 -2.65 -0.33 -5.92
C ALA A 274 -3.29 0.39 -7.14
N THR A 275 -2.56 0.46 -8.25
CA THR A 275 -3.06 1.07 -9.50
C THR A 275 -4.29 0.33 -10.04
N GLN A 276 -4.27 -1.01 -10.02
CA GLN A 276 -5.38 -1.85 -10.47
C GLN A 276 -6.63 -1.68 -9.59
N VAL A 277 -6.45 -1.68 -8.26
CA VAL A 277 -7.54 -1.45 -7.29
C VAL A 277 -8.20 -0.10 -7.53
N VAL A 278 -7.41 0.97 -7.63
CA VAL A 278 -7.92 2.33 -7.88
C VAL A 278 -8.71 2.39 -9.19
N LYS A 279 -8.20 1.76 -10.26
CA LYS A 279 -8.91 1.69 -11.54
C LYS A 279 -10.28 1.04 -11.42
N MET A 280 -10.41 -0.08 -10.70
CA MET A 280 -11.72 -0.70 -10.52
C MET A 280 -12.64 0.11 -9.62
N ILE A 281 -12.13 0.74 -8.56
CA ILE A 281 -12.95 1.61 -7.70
C ILE A 281 -13.52 2.78 -8.51
N LEU A 282 -12.72 3.41 -9.37
CA LEU A 282 -13.14 4.54 -10.20
C LEU A 282 -14.20 4.15 -11.25
N LYS A 283 -14.21 2.90 -11.70
CA LYS A 283 -15.25 2.38 -12.61
C LYS A 283 -16.62 2.22 -11.95
N ILE A 284 -16.67 2.08 -10.63
CA ILE A 284 -17.94 1.87 -9.92
C ILE A 284 -18.64 3.23 -9.83
N ASP A 285 -19.57 3.45 -10.76
CA ASP A 285 -20.38 4.66 -10.87
C ASP A 285 -21.77 4.50 -10.26
N ILE A 286 -22.11 3.30 -9.79
CA ILE A 286 -23.40 2.98 -9.22
C ILE A 286 -23.22 2.10 -7.98
N ILE A 287 -23.80 2.54 -6.87
CA ILE A 287 -23.91 1.74 -5.65
C ILE A 287 -25.38 1.45 -5.41
N SER A 288 -25.74 0.19 -5.63
CA SER A 288 -27.05 -0.30 -5.24
C SER A 288 -26.96 -0.80 -3.80
N PRO A 289 -27.83 -0.35 -2.90
CA PRO A 289 -27.87 -0.89 -1.56
C PRO A 289 -28.20 -2.39 -1.61
N SER A 290 -27.52 -3.18 -0.78
CA SER A 290 -27.73 -4.63 -0.70
C SER A 290 -29.18 -4.95 -0.36
N GLU A 291 -29.83 -5.81 -1.14
CA GLU A 291 -31.15 -6.37 -0.86
C GLU A 291 -31.05 -7.53 0.14
N TYR A 292 -30.47 -7.29 1.32
CA TYR A 292 -30.63 -8.15 2.49
C TYR A 292 -30.60 -7.27 3.74
#